data_AF-A0A0C2IRB9-F1
#
_entry.id   AF-A0A0C2IRB9-F1
#
_cell.length_a   1.000
_cell.length_b   1.000
_cell.length_c   1.000
_cell.angle_alpha   90.00
_cell.angle_beta   90.00
_cell.angle_gamma   90.00
#
_symmetry.space_group_name_H-M   'P 1'
#
loop_
_entity.id
_entity.type
_entity.pdbx_description
1 polymer ?
#
loop_
_entity_poly.entity_id
_entity_poly.type
_entity_poly.pdbx_seq_one_letter_code
_entity_poly.pdbx_strand_id
1 'polypeptide(L)'
;MIELIICINEHKSNVCDNPSLEVMTGCIPLLVKKGTDIKIQDVEKLHKYLTSERDLNRLPCLHGDIVESLSGYMNKYKEFSIIFMKEWPEILRSVHRKYNMYDHELVDSYCYAQRISEESSQILFITRFIYYYIDKMIESKTIDAQDSNEYYANALVLIKNLVELLITTYGDGPCCKIGDVYPFFRNVIEFYLPKDDKISHAALWFIDTVQEQITHDCYDGKHSTVESIFNHFVGDPLKKLIERTGSSNVDKKKTTSTD
;
A
#
# COMPACT_ATOMS: atom_id res chain seq x y z
N MET A 1 3.70 23.32 -12.38
CA MET A 1 2.79 22.17 -12.14
C MET A 1 2.56 21.82 -10.66
N ILE A 2 3.56 21.75 -9.78
CA ILE A 2 3.36 21.40 -8.34
C ILE A 2 2.26 22.22 -7.68
N GLU A 3 2.28 23.55 -7.85
CA GLU A 3 1.26 24.44 -7.27
C GLU A 3 -0.16 24.17 -7.81
N LEU A 4 -0.28 23.64 -9.04
CA LEU A 4 -1.58 23.23 -9.59
C LEU A 4 -2.10 21.99 -8.86
N ILE A 5 -1.22 21.02 -8.61
CA ILE A 5 -1.56 19.82 -7.85
C ILE A 5 -1.99 20.18 -6.43
N ILE A 6 -1.28 21.11 -5.77
CA ILE A 6 -1.65 21.63 -4.44
C ILE A 6 -3.07 22.17 -4.48
N CYS A 7 -3.35 23.12 -5.37
CA CYS A 7 -4.66 23.77 -5.44
C CYS A 7 -5.79 22.76 -5.72
N ILE A 8 -5.59 21.85 -6.68
CA ILE A 8 -6.60 20.82 -7.00
C ILE A 8 -6.92 19.96 -5.77
N ASN A 9 -5.89 19.51 -5.05
CA ASN A 9 -6.04 18.67 -3.86
C ASN A 9 -6.71 19.41 -2.70
N GLU A 10 -6.49 20.72 -2.54
CA GLU A 10 -7.16 21.55 -1.52
C GLU A 10 -8.69 21.64 -1.75
N HIS A 11 -9.13 21.51 -3.01
CA HIS A 11 -10.55 21.44 -3.38
C HIS A 11 -11.17 20.04 -3.19
N LYS A 12 -10.51 19.12 -2.46
CA LYS A 12 -10.92 17.71 -2.30
C LYS A 12 -11.11 16.96 -3.61
N SER A 13 -10.55 17.47 -4.70
CA SER A 13 -10.45 16.77 -5.98
C SER A 13 -9.07 16.14 -6.02
N ASN A 14 -8.96 14.85 -6.32
CA ASN A 14 -7.67 14.22 -6.50
C ASN A 14 -7.23 14.40 -7.95
N VAL A 15 -6.03 14.95 -8.17
CA VAL A 15 -5.48 15.10 -9.52
C VAL A 15 -5.29 13.76 -10.23
N CYS A 16 -5.22 12.65 -9.50
CA CYS A 16 -5.17 11.30 -10.05
C CYS A 16 -6.55 10.72 -10.40
N ASP A 17 -7.63 11.26 -9.82
CA ASP A 17 -9.00 10.74 -10.00
C ASP A 17 -9.85 11.66 -10.88
N ASN A 18 -9.29 12.12 -12.01
CA ASN A 18 -9.97 12.98 -12.99
C ASN A 18 -10.50 14.29 -12.39
N PRO A 19 -9.63 15.30 -12.15
CA PRO A 19 -10.05 16.57 -11.56
C PRO A 19 -11.07 17.27 -12.47
N SER A 20 -12.08 17.92 -11.89
CA SER A 20 -13.10 18.60 -12.69
C SER A 20 -12.55 19.83 -13.40
N LEU A 21 -13.07 20.11 -14.60
CA LEU A 21 -12.70 21.30 -15.37
C LEU A 21 -12.95 22.59 -14.56
N GLU A 22 -14.02 22.64 -13.75
CA GLU A 22 -14.34 23.77 -12.90
C GLU A 22 -13.22 24.05 -11.88
N VAL A 23 -12.76 23.03 -11.16
CA VAL A 23 -11.65 23.16 -10.19
C VAL A 23 -10.37 23.60 -10.89
N MET A 24 -10.06 23.02 -12.05
CA MET A 24 -8.90 23.45 -12.83
C MET A 24 -8.98 24.91 -13.28
N THR A 25 -10.16 25.37 -13.69
CA THR A 25 -10.39 26.75 -14.12
C THR A 25 -10.26 27.73 -12.94
N GLY A 26 -10.57 27.30 -11.72
CA GLY A 26 -10.32 28.07 -10.50
C GLY A 26 -8.83 28.11 -10.09
N CYS A 27 -8.11 27.00 -10.27
CA CYS A 27 -6.72 26.87 -9.83
C CYS A 27 -5.70 27.50 -10.78
N ILE A 28 -5.84 27.29 -12.09
CA ILE A 28 -4.84 27.72 -13.08
C ILE A 28 -4.58 29.25 -13.08
N PRO A 29 -5.58 30.13 -12.95
CA PRO A 29 -5.36 31.57 -12.85
C PRO A 29 -4.51 32.02 -11.66
N LEU A 30 -4.47 31.22 -10.58
CA LEU A 30 -3.65 31.52 -9.40
C LEU A 30 -2.15 31.30 -9.65
N LEU A 31 -1.81 30.60 -10.74
CA LEU A 31 -0.45 30.12 -11.02
C LEU A 31 0.25 30.90 -12.13
N VAL A 32 -0.49 31.70 -12.90
CA VAL A 32 0.10 32.54 -13.94
C VAL A 32 0.49 33.89 -13.39
N LYS A 33 1.45 34.54 -14.05
CA LYS A 33 1.81 35.92 -13.72
C LYS A 33 0.60 36.82 -13.90
N LYS A 34 0.36 37.69 -12.92
CA LYS A 34 -0.70 38.70 -12.96
C LYS A 34 -0.69 39.46 -14.30
N GLY A 35 -1.84 39.53 -14.96
CA GLY A 35 -2.01 40.15 -16.28
C GLY A 35 -1.80 39.21 -17.46
N THR A 36 -1.52 37.93 -17.22
CA THR A 36 -1.52 36.89 -18.28
C THR A 36 -2.94 36.45 -18.55
N ASP A 37 -3.40 36.58 -19.79
CA ASP A 37 -4.67 36.04 -20.23
C ASP A 37 -4.54 34.53 -20.49
N ILE A 38 -5.38 33.72 -19.84
CA ILE A 38 -5.40 32.27 -20.02
C ILE A 38 -6.64 31.93 -20.83
N LYS A 39 -6.43 31.36 -22.02
CA LYS A 39 -7.55 30.91 -22.84
C LYS A 39 -8.14 29.64 -22.21
N ILE A 40 -9.47 29.61 -22.11
CA ILE A 40 -10.18 28.42 -21.61
C ILE A 40 -9.81 27.14 -22.37
N GLN A 41 -9.50 27.27 -23.67
CA GLN A 41 -9.05 26.17 -24.54
C GLN A 41 -7.75 25.51 -24.04
N ASP A 42 -6.84 26.27 -23.44
CA ASP A 42 -5.59 25.73 -22.89
C ASP A 42 -5.87 24.92 -21.61
N VAL A 43 -6.84 25.39 -20.80
CA VAL A 43 -7.32 24.67 -19.60
C VAL A 43 -8.03 23.38 -20.00
N GLU A 44 -8.91 23.41 -21.01
CA GLU A 44 -9.59 22.24 -21.54
C GLU A 44 -8.61 21.20 -22.09
N LYS A 45 -7.55 21.64 -22.78
CA LYS A 45 -6.50 20.75 -23.29
C LYS A 45 -5.76 20.06 -22.16
N LEU A 46 -5.39 20.79 -21.10
CA LEU A 46 -4.75 20.21 -19.93
C LEU A 46 -5.71 19.27 -19.19
N HIS A 47 -6.97 19.66 -19.00
CA HIS A 47 -7.99 18.80 -18.39
C HIS A 47 -8.15 17.49 -19.16
N LYS A 48 -8.24 17.55 -20.49
CA LYS A 48 -8.30 16.35 -21.34
C LYS A 48 -7.08 15.45 -21.17
N TYR A 49 -5.88 16.02 -21.01
CA TYR A 49 -4.69 15.23 -20.69
C TYR A 49 -4.81 14.56 -19.31
N LEU A 50 -5.16 15.34 -18.27
CA LEU A 50 -5.29 14.85 -16.90
C LEU A 50 -6.37 13.77 -16.74
N THR A 51 -7.40 13.80 -17.59
CA THR A 51 -8.54 12.87 -17.56
C THR A 51 -8.42 11.72 -18.57
N SER A 52 -7.37 11.73 -19.41
CA SER A 52 -7.09 10.61 -20.30
C SER A 52 -6.43 9.46 -19.56
N GLU A 53 -6.61 8.24 -20.05
CA GLU A 53 -6.01 7.04 -19.47
C GLU A 53 -4.47 7.19 -19.41
N ARG A 54 -3.93 7.13 -18.19
CA ARG A 54 -2.50 7.35 -17.94
C ARG A 54 -1.77 6.02 -18.00
N ASP A 55 -0.80 5.93 -18.91
CA ASP A 55 0.11 4.78 -18.99
C ASP A 55 1.25 4.95 -17.97
N LEU A 56 0.93 4.79 -16.67
CA LEU A 56 1.91 4.87 -15.57
C LEU A 56 3.04 3.83 -15.70
N ASN A 57 2.87 2.84 -16.57
CA ASN A 57 3.84 1.81 -16.89
C ASN A 57 5.11 2.34 -17.58
N ARG A 58 5.15 3.64 -17.94
CA ARG A 58 6.30 4.32 -18.53
C ARG A 58 7.24 4.97 -17.51
N LEU A 59 6.87 4.98 -16.22
CA LEU A 59 7.65 5.59 -15.15
C LEU A 59 8.65 4.71 -14.35
N PRO A 60 8.99 3.45 -14.72
CA PRO A 60 9.99 2.68 -13.98
C PRO A 60 11.34 3.40 -13.78
N CYS A 61 11.70 4.35 -14.65
CA CYS A 61 12.93 5.15 -14.50
C CYS A 61 12.94 6.06 -13.26
N LEU A 62 11.76 6.44 -12.75
CA LEU A 62 11.64 7.30 -11.56
C LEU A 62 11.45 6.49 -10.27
N HIS A 63 11.17 5.20 -10.39
CA HIS A 63 10.81 4.32 -9.28
C HIS A 63 11.85 4.38 -8.14
N GLY A 64 13.13 4.17 -8.47
CA GLY A 64 14.20 4.16 -7.47
C GLY A 64 14.30 5.47 -6.68
N ASP A 65 14.20 6.61 -7.35
CA ASP A 65 14.28 7.93 -6.70
C ASP A 65 13.05 8.26 -5.85
N ILE A 66 11.86 7.83 -6.28
CA ILE A 66 10.62 7.99 -5.51
C ILE A 66 10.68 7.13 -4.25
N VAL A 67 11.07 5.86 -4.39
CA VAL A 67 11.24 4.91 -3.29
C VAL A 67 12.30 5.41 -2.30
N GLU A 68 13.47 5.82 -2.78
CA GLU A 68 14.55 6.36 -1.95
C GLU A 68 14.07 7.60 -1.18
N SER A 69 13.36 8.51 -1.85
CA SER A 69 12.82 9.72 -1.23
C SER A 69 11.82 9.36 -0.13
N LEU A 70 10.86 8.47 -0.40
CA LEU A 70 9.89 8.01 0.60
C LEU A 70 10.58 7.34 1.80
N SER A 71 11.56 6.46 1.54
CA SER A 71 12.35 5.80 2.59
C SER A 71 13.11 6.80 3.47
N GLY A 72 13.67 7.85 2.88
CA GLY A 72 14.39 8.90 3.59
C GLY A 72 13.55 9.60 4.67
N TYR A 73 12.23 9.64 4.50
CA TYR A 73 11.29 10.25 5.46
C TYR A 73 10.76 9.31 6.53
N MET A 74 10.98 7.99 6.45
CA MET A 74 10.42 7.03 7.40
C MET A 74 10.85 7.30 8.86
N ASN A 75 12.07 7.80 9.08
CA ASN A 75 12.56 8.17 10.41
C ASN A 75 11.93 9.44 10.99
N LYS A 76 11.30 10.28 10.15
CA LYS A 76 10.71 11.56 10.56
C LYS A 76 9.27 11.42 11.05
N TYR A 77 8.57 10.36 10.62
CA TYR A 77 7.14 10.19 10.87
C TYR A 77 6.85 8.90 11.63
N LYS A 78 5.85 8.97 12.51
CA LYS A 78 5.36 7.79 13.27
C LYS A 78 4.41 6.93 12.45
N GLU A 79 3.81 7.47 11.41
CA GLU A 79 2.86 6.78 10.56
C GLU A 79 3.25 7.01 9.10
N PHE A 80 3.40 5.90 8.36
CA PHE A 80 3.84 5.95 6.97
C PHE A 80 2.87 6.73 6.08
N SER A 81 1.55 6.64 6.33
CA SER A 81 0.51 7.36 5.60
C SER A 81 0.69 8.89 5.62
N ILE A 82 1.36 9.44 6.64
CA ILE A 82 1.59 10.87 6.77
C ILE A 82 2.71 11.35 5.84
N ILE A 83 3.65 10.48 5.47
CA ILE A 83 4.85 10.85 4.69
C ILE A 83 4.42 11.51 3.38
N PHE A 84 3.64 10.80 2.55
CA PHE A 84 3.24 11.36 1.26
C PHE A 84 2.35 12.59 1.44
N MET A 85 1.39 12.57 2.38
CA MET A 85 0.52 13.73 2.65
C MET A 85 1.30 15.02 2.96
N LYS A 86 2.50 14.93 3.54
CA LYS A 86 3.30 16.10 3.95
C LYS A 86 4.47 16.40 3.03
N GLU A 87 5.10 15.38 2.47
CA GLU A 87 6.41 15.49 1.81
C GLU A 87 6.35 15.28 0.30
N TRP A 88 5.19 14.94 -0.27
CA TRP A 88 5.06 14.78 -1.73
C TRP A 88 5.61 15.97 -2.53
N PRO A 89 5.47 17.27 -2.12
CA PRO A 89 6.01 18.37 -2.91
C PRO A 89 7.54 18.32 -2.99
N GLU A 90 8.21 17.99 -1.89
CA GLU A 90 9.67 17.88 -1.85
C GLU A 90 10.17 16.63 -2.59
N ILE A 91 9.46 15.51 -2.44
CA ILE A 91 9.73 14.29 -3.23
C ILE A 91 9.70 14.61 -4.73
N LEU A 92 8.64 15.28 -5.20
CA LEU A 92 8.54 15.64 -6.62
C LEU A 92 9.55 16.69 -7.06
N ARG A 93 9.88 17.67 -6.22
CA ARG A 93 10.94 18.64 -6.53
C ARG A 93 12.29 17.94 -6.70
N SER A 94 12.59 16.96 -5.85
CA SER A 94 13.81 16.16 -5.93
C SER A 94 13.89 15.40 -7.25
N VAL A 95 12.85 14.62 -7.57
CA VAL A 95 12.78 13.85 -8.82
C VAL A 95 12.82 14.77 -10.04
N HIS A 96 12.09 15.89 -10.02
CA HIS A 96 12.04 16.85 -11.14
C HIS A 96 13.41 17.48 -11.42
N ARG A 97 14.17 17.87 -10.39
CA ARG A 97 15.52 18.42 -10.55
C ARG A 97 16.47 17.42 -11.19
N LYS A 98 16.30 16.12 -10.90
CA LYS A 98 17.17 15.06 -11.43
C LYS A 98 16.90 14.76 -12.90
N TYR A 99 15.63 14.76 -13.32
CA TYR A 99 15.23 14.30 -14.65
C TYR A 99 14.79 15.42 -15.61
N ASN A 100 14.71 16.67 -15.16
CA ASN A 100 14.23 17.81 -15.95
C ASN A 100 12.88 17.51 -16.63
N MET A 101 11.93 17.00 -15.84
CA MET A 101 10.64 16.51 -16.32
C MET A 101 9.76 17.61 -16.90
N TYR A 102 8.99 17.29 -17.94
CA TYR A 102 7.89 18.12 -18.42
C TYR A 102 6.74 18.13 -17.40
N ASP A 103 5.86 19.13 -17.54
CA ASP A 103 4.70 19.33 -16.67
C ASP A 103 3.80 18.08 -16.57
N HIS A 104 3.64 17.36 -17.66
CA HIS A 104 2.79 16.19 -17.76
C HIS A 104 3.43 14.97 -17.05
N GLU A 105 4.75 14.77 -17.21
CA GLU A 105 5.53 13.76 -16.49
C GLU A 105 5.55 14.01 -14.98
N LEU A 106 5.51 15.27 -14.54
CA LEU A 106 5.43 15.60 -13.12
C LEU A 106 4.09 15.15 -12.50
N VAL A 107 3.00 15.27 -13.24
CA VAL A 107 1.69 14.78 -12.81
C VAL A 107 1.66 13.27 -12.75
N ASP A 108 2.20 12.61 -13.77
CA ASP A 108 2.28 11.14 -13.78
C ASP A 108 3.16 10.65 -12.60
N SER A 109 4.27 11.35 -12.31
CA SER A 109 5.13 11.08 -11.15
C SER A 109 4.42 11.26 -9.81
N TYR A 110 3.59 12.30 -9.68
CA TYR A 110 2.77 12.51 -8.49
C TYR A 110 1.85 11.31 -8.26
N CYS A 111 1.12 10.88 -9.29
CA CYS A 111 0.18 9.77 -9.14
C CYS A 111 0.86 8.43 -8.93
N TYR A 112 2.02 8.22 -9.54
CA TYR A 112 2.83 7.04 -9.30
C TYR A 112 3.32 6.98 -7.85
N ALA A 113 3.84 8.10 -7.31
CA ALA A 113 4.27 8.19 -5.92
C ALA A 113 3.09 8.06 -4.92
N GLN A 114 1.93 8.65 -5.25
CA GLN A 114 0.71 8.50 -4.47
C GLN A 114 0.30 7.03 -4.37
N ARG A 115 0.23 6.33 -5.51
CA ARG A 115 -0.13 4.91 -5.59
C ARG A 115 0.79 4.05 -4.73
N ILE A 116 2.11 4.19 -4.90
CA ILE A 116 3.10 3.47 -4.07
C ILE A 116 2.85 3.74 -2.58
N SER A 117 2.62 4.99 -2.22
CA SER A 117 2.40 5.37 -0.82
C SER A 117 1.09 4.79 -0.26
N GLU A 118 0.01 4.80 -1.04
CA GLU A 118 -1.31 4.28 -0.63
C GLU A 118 -1.27 2.76 -0.46
N GLU A 119 -0.73 2.04 -1.44
CA GLU A 119 -0.56 0.59 -1.39
C GLU A 119 0.32 0.18 -0.19
N SER A 120 1.48 0.85 -0.01
CA SER A 120 2.35 0.64 1.16
C SER A 120 1.63 0.87 2.48
N SER A 121 0.82 1.94 2.56
CA SER A 121 0.06 2.28 3.77
C SER A 121 -0.98 1.22 4.10
N GLN A 122 -1.69 0.72 3.09
CA GLN A 122 -2.72 -0.31 3.26
C GLN A 122 -2.08 -1.65 3.68
N ILE A 123 -1.00 -2.06 3.02
CA ILE A 123 -0.25 -3.28 3.37
C ILE A 123 0.26 -3.19 4.82
N LEU A 124 0.88 -2.07 5.20
CA LEU A 124 1.36 -1.85 6.56
C LEU A 124 0.21 -1.89 7.57
N PHE A 125 -0.91 -1.23 7.25
CA PHE A 125 -2.09 -1.19 8.12
C PHE A 125 -2.61 -2.60 8.39
N ILE A 126 -2.87 -3.38 7.34
CA ILE A 126 -3.37 -4.76 7.49
C ILE A 126 -2.38 -5.60 8.30
N THR A 127 -1.08 -5.49 8.01
CA THR A 127 -0.03 -6.24 8.71
C THR A 127 0.02 -5.89 10.21
N ARG A 128 -0.14 -4.61 10.57
CA ARG A 128 -0.22 -4.19 11.98
C ARG A 128 -1.44 -4.75 12.70
N PHE A 129 -2.59 -4.89 12.02
CA PHE A 129 -3.75 -5.53 12.62
C PHE A 129 -3.59 -7.05 12.76
N ILE A 130 -2.95 -7.71 11.79
CA ILE A 130 -2.57 -9.13 11.93
C ILE A 130 -1.68 -9.29 13.17
N TYR A 131 -0.65 -8.45 13.31
CA TYR A 131 0.21 -8.43 14.50
C TYR A 131 -0.62 -8.27 15.77
N TYR A 132 -1.46 -7.23 15.83
CA TYR A 132 -2.30 -6.91 16.99
C TYR A 132 -3.18 -8.09 17.40
N TYR A 133 -3.88 -8.73 16.45
CA TYR A 133 -4.78 -9.83 16.79
C TYR A 133 -4.02 -11.08 17.23
N ILE A 134 -2.86 -11.38 16.64
CA ILE A 134 -2.04 -12.51 17.11
C ILE A 134 -1.49 -12.25 18.51
N ASP A 135 -1.01 -11.03 18.77
CA ASP A 135 -0.54 -10.60 20.08
C ASP A 135 -1.65 -10.71 21.13
N LYS A 136 -2.86 -10.19 20.82
CA LYS A 136 -4.04 -10.34 21.68
C LYS A 136 -4.46 -11.78 21.91
N MET A 137 -4.38 -12.66 20.91
CA MET A 137 -4.64 -14.09 21.12
C MET A 137 -3.61 -14.73 22.06
N ILE A 138 -2.34 -14.33 21.99
CA ILE A 138 -1.28 -14.82 22.87
C ILE A 138 -1.51 -14.34 24.31
N GLU A 139 -1.91 -13.07 24.49
CA GLU A 139 -2.29 -12.51 25.79
C GLU A 139 -3.56 -13.18 26.35
N SER A 140 -4.61 -13.34 25.53
CA SER A 140 -5.94 -13.82 25.94
C SER A 140 -5.97 -15.29 26.33
N LYS A 141 -4.93 -16.07 25.99
CA LYS A 141 -4.70 -17.42 26.56
C LYS A 141 -4.73 -17.44 28.09
N THR A 142 -4.66 -16.28 28.74
CA THR A 142 -4.69 -16.14 30.19
C THR A 142 -6.03 -15.69 30.77
N ILE A 143 -7.00 -15.17 29.99
CA ILE A 143 -8.13 -14.39 30.56
C ILE A 143 -9.55 -14.74 30.04
N ASP A 144 -9.79 -15.08 28.76
CA ASP A 144 -11.14 -15.52 28.31
C ASP A 144 -11.12 -16.24 26.93
N ALA A 145 -11.98 -17.25 26.76
CA ALA A 145 -12.05 -18.07 25.54
C ALA A 145 -12.89 -17.44 24.42
N GLN A 146 -13.85 -16.57 24.74
CA GLN A 146 -14.72 -15.94 23.73
C GLN A 146 -13.95 -14.91 22.89
N ASP A 147 -13.16 -14.04 23.52
CA ASP A 147 -12.33 -13.04 22.84
C ASP A 147 -11.29 -13.68 21.92
N SER A 148 -10.74 -14.83 22.32
CA SER A 148 -9.75 -15.56 21.53
C SER A 148 -10.30 -16.05 20.18
N ASN A 149 -11.58 -16.40 20.10
CA ASN A 149 -12.20 -16.86 18.84
C ASN A 149 -12.46 -15.69 17.88
N GLU A 150 -12.83 -14.53 18.42
CA GLU A 150 -13.03 -13.31 17.62
C GLU A 150 -11.70 -12.84 17.02
N TYR A 151 -10.63 -12.79 17.82
CA TYR A 151 -9.30 -12.42 17.34
C TYR A 151 -8.77 -13.40 16.28
N TYR A 152 -9.03 -14.70 16.43
CA TYR A 152 -8.70 -15.71 15.43
C TYR A 152 -9.40 -15.46 14.09
N ALA A 153 -10.72 -15.23 14.13
CA ALA A 153 -11.51 -14.97 12.93
C ALA A 153 -11.04 -13.69 12.22
N ASN A 154 -10.78 -12.62 12.98
CA ASN A 154 -10.30 -11.35 12.44
C ASN A 154 -8.91 -11.47 11.81
N ALA A 155 -7.98 -12.19 12.46
CA ALA A 155 -6.64 -12.42 11.91
C ALA A 155 -6.70 -13.17 10.56
N LEU A 156 -7.54 -14.20 10.45
CA LEU A 156 -7.70 -14.95 9.19
C LEU A 156 -8.28 -14.11 8.05
N VAL A 157 -9.28 -13.28 8.35
CA VAL A 157 -9.85 -12.36 7.35
C VAL A 157 -8.79 -11.39 6.86
N LEU A 158 -7.99 -10.82 7.77
CA LEU A 158 -6.96 -9.86 7.39
C LEU A 158 -5.82 -10.50 6.58
N ILE A 159 -5.44 -11.74 6.85
CA ILE A 159 -4.47 -12.45 5.99
C ILE A 159 -5.02 -12.62 4.58
N LYS A 160 -6.30 -12.96 4.43
CA LYS A 160 -6.93 -13.04 3.09
C LYS A 160 -6.92 -11.69 2.39
N ASN A 161 -7.28 -10.63 3.09
CA ASN A 161 -7.25 -9.27 2.53
C ASN A 161 -5.84 -8.84 2.17
N LEU A 162 -4.82 -9.23 2.96
CA LEU A 162 -3.42 -8.98 2.64
C LEU A 162 -3.01 -9.68 1.35
N VAL A 163 -3.38 -10.97 1.20
CA VAL A 163 -3.11 -11.72 -0.03
C VAL A 163 -3.80 -11.09 -1.23
N GLU A 164 -5.07 -10.72 -1.11
CA GLU A 164 -5.82 -10.05 -2.19
C GLU A 164 -5.16 -8.73 -2.59
N LEU A 165 -4.76 -7.91 -1.62
CA LEU A 165 -4.06 -6.65 -1.86
C LEU A 165 -2.69 -6.87 -2.53
N LEU A 166 -1.96 -7.92 -2.14
CA LEU A 166 -0.73 -8.31 -2.82
C LEU A 166 -1.02 -8.82 -4.24
N ILE A 167 -2.07 -9.61 -4.47
CA ILE A 167 -2.41 -10.02 -5.84
C ILE A 167 -2.75 -8.80 -6.70
N THR A 168 -3.54 -7.84 -6.22
CA THR A 168 -3.93 -6.67 -7.03
C THR A 168 -2.75 -5.74 -7.29
N THR A 169 -1.96 -5.44 -6.25
CA THR A 169 -0.78 -4.57 -6.36
C THR A 169 0.26 -5.13 -7.34
N TYR A 170 0.41 -6.45 -7.40
CA TYR A 170 1.39 -7.12 -8.26
C TYR A 170 0.82 -7.64 -9.58
N GLY A 171 -0.50 -7.86 -9.65
CA GLY A 171 -1.23 -8.45 -10.78
C GLY A 171 -1.81 -7.43 -11.75
N ASP A 172 -1.95 -6.16 -11.35
CA ASP A 172 -2.37 -5.07 -12.25
C ASP A 172 -1.22 -4.66 -13.21
N GLY A 173 -0.93 -5.55 -14.15
CA GLY A 173 -0.05 -5.34 -15.30
C GLY A 173 0.62 -6.63 -15.78
N PRO A 174 0.92 -6.80 -17.09
CA PRO A 174 1.72 -7.92 -17.58
C PRO A 174 3.13 -7.79 -16.98
N CYS A 175 3.38 -8.52 -15.89
CA CYS A 175 4.62 -8.65 -15.10
C CYS A 175 5.47 -7.35 -14.98
N CYS A 176 5.43 -6.72 -13.79
CA CYS A 176 6.40 -5.69 -13.33
C CYS A 176 6.36 -4.31 -14.00
N LYS A 177 5.20 -3.62 -14.03
CA LYS A 177 5.12 -2.25 -14.61
C LYS A 177 5.19 -1.11 -13.58
N ILE A 178 4.67 -1.32 -12.38
CA ILE A 178 5.15 -0.56 -11.22
C ILE A 178 6.47 -1.25 -10.89
N GLY A 179 7.61 -0.58 -11.05
CA GLY A 179 8.92 -1.17 -10.72
C GLY A 179 8.89 -1.92 -9.38
N ASP A 180 9.77 -2.89 -9.17
CA ASP A 180 9.71 -3.80 -8.02
C ASP A 180 9.56 -3.05 -6.67
N VAL A 181 8.32 -2.84 -6.24
CA VAL A 181 7.93 -2.14 -5.01
C VAL A 181 8.02 -3.05 -3.81
N TYR A 182 8.23 -4.35 -4.02
CA TYR A 182 8.29 -5.32 -2.94
C TYR A 182 9.35 -5.02 -1.90
N PRO A 183 10.62 -4.77 -2.27
CA PRO A 183 11.65 -4.44 -1.30
C PRO A 183 11.27 -3.21 -0.47
N PHE A 184 10.56 -2.26 -1.08
CA PHE A 184 10.08 -1.07 -0.38
C PHE A 184 8.96 -1.41 0.61
N PHE A 185 7.92 -2.14 0.21
CA PHE A 185 6.83 -2.54 1.12
C PHE A 185 7.35 -3.36 2.30
N ARG A 186 8.23 -4.32 2.02
CA ARG A 186 8.88 -5.14 3.05
C ARG A 186 9.65 -4.27 4.05
N ASN A 187 10.44 -3.30 3.56
CA ASN A 187 11.17 -2.35 4.39
C ASN A 187 10.23 -1.47 5.23
N VAL A 188 9.11 -1.01 4.66
CA VAL A 188 8.09 -0.25 5.40
C VAL A 188 7.55 -1.09 6.57
N ILE A 189 7.18 -2.34 6.34
CA ILE A 189 6.67 -3.22 7.40
C ILE A 189 7.73 -3.46 8.48
N GLU A 190 8.95 -3.82 8.07
CA GLU A 190 10.06 -4.09 8.99
C GLU A 190 10.40 -2.88 9.87
N PHE A 191 10.26 -1.67 9.33
CA PHE A 191 10.51 -0.44 10.07
C PHE A 191 9.48 -0.18 11.18
N TYR A 192 8.20 -0.49 10.93
CA TYR A 192 7.09 -0.13 11.83
C TYR A 192 6.64 -1.26 12.76
N LEU A 193 7.01 -2.50 12.48
CA LEU A 193 6.76 -3.61 13.39
C LEU A 193 7.83 -3.72 14.49
N PRO A 194 7.52 -4.32 15.65
CA PRO A 194 8.51 -4.60 16.68
C PRO A 194 9.66 -5.47 16.15
N LYS A 195 10.89 -5.03 16.42
CA LYS A 195 12.12 -5.78 16.07
C LYS A 195 12.25 -7.01 16.94
N ASP A 196 12.85 -8.07 16.40
CA ASP A 196 13.13 -9.33 17.12
C ASP A 196 11.89 -10.07 17.66
N ASP A 197 10.68 -9.69 17.21
CA ASP A 197 9.43 -10.34 17.61
C ASP A 197 9.02 -11.48 16.67
N LYS A 198 8.52 -12.58 17.22
CA LYS A 198 8.16 -13.79 16.45
C LYS A 198 6.97 -13.57 15.51
N ILE A 199 6.01 -12.74 15.89
CA ILE A 199 4.86 -12.38 15.06
C ILE A 199 5.33 -11.53 13.88
N SER A 200 6.18 -10.53 14.15
CA SER A 200 6.79 -9.70 13.10
C SER A 200 7.56 -10.54 12.08
N HIS A 201 8.40 -11.48 12.53
CA HIS A 201 9.14 -12.37 11.64
C HIS A 201 8.23 -13.28 10.83
N ALA A 202 7.17 -13.82 11.45
CA ALA A 202 6.20 -14.66 10.75
C ALA A 202 5.41 -13.87 9.70
N ALA A 203 5.03 -12.62 10.00
CA ALA A 203 4.34 -11.75 9.06
C ALA A 203 5.23 -11.37 7.85
N LEU A 204 6.49 -11.01 8.10
CA LEU A 204 7.44 -10.72 7.02
C LEU A 204 7.70 -11.97 6.15
N TRP A 205 7.91 -13.13 6.76
CA TRP A 205 8.09 -14.38 6.02
C TRP A 205 6.87 -14.73 5.16
N PHE A 206 5.65 -14.54 5.70
CA PHE A 206 4.42 -14.76 4.96
C PHE A 206 4.37 -13.87 3.71
N ILE A 207 4.68 -12.59 3.85
CA ILE A 207 4.69 -11.62 2.76
C ILE A 207 5.75 -11.95 1.70
N ASP A 208 6.97 -12.31 2.14
CA ASP A 208 8.06 -12.79 1.26
C ASP A 208 7.56 -13.98 0.42
N THR A 209 6.95 -14.97 1.06
CA THR A 209 6.54 -16.20 0.38
C THR A 209 5.34 -15.99 -0.56
N VAL A 210 4.38 -15.13 -0.17
CA VAL A 210 3.25 -14.76 -1.04
C VAL A 210 3.75 -14.06 -2.31
N GLN A 211 4.69 -13.12 -2.16
CA GLN A 211 5.27 -12.42 -3.30
C GLN A 211 6.06 -13.35 -4.23
N GLU A 212 6.85 -14.27 -3.68
CA GLU A 212 7.54 -15.30 -4.48
C GLU A 212 6.56 -16.11 -5.32
N GLN A 213 5.43 -16.53 -4.74
CA GLN A 213 4.39 -17.29 -5.46
C GLN A 213 3.73 -16.46 -6.56
N ILE A 214 3.35 -15.20 -6.27
CA ILE A 214 2.76 -14.30 -7.29
C ILE A 214 3.73 -14.08 -8.44
N THR A 215 5.01 -13.88 -8.12
CA THR A 215 6.07 -13.71 -9.12
C THR A 215 6.23 -14.95 -9.98
N HIS A 216 6.25 -16.13 -9.36
CA HIS A 216 6.33 -17.41 -10.06
C HIS A 216 5.14 -17.63 -11.00
N ASP A 217 3.91 -17.40 -10.52
CA ASP A 217 2.70 -17.52 -11.33
C ASP A 217 2.74 -16.55 -12.53
N CYS A 218 3.23 -15.32 -12.34
CA CYS A 218 3.39 -14.35 -13.43
C CYS A 218 4.32 -14.86 -14.53
N TYR A 219 5.49 -15.41 -14.16
CA TYR A 219 6.44 -15.97 -15.11
C TYR A 219 5.87 -17.19 -15.86
N ASP A 220 5.01 -17.96 -15.21
CA ASP A 220 4.30 -19.09 -15.80
C ASP A 220 3.07 -18.69 -16.64
N GLY A 221 2.73 -17.39 -16.71
CA GLY A 221 1.53 -16.90 -17.39
C GLY A 221 0.22 -17.31 -16.69
N LYS A 222 0.27 -17.60 -15.40
CA LYS A 222 -0.87 -17.94 -14.54
C LYS A 222 -1.34 -16.71 -13.79
N HIS A 223 -2.61 -16.73 -13.38
CA HIS A 223 -3.16 -15.74 -12.47
C HIS A 223 -3.22 -16.34 -11.06
N SER A 224 -2.56 -15.68 -10.11
CA SER A 224 -2.66 -16.06 -8.69
C SER A 224 -4.05 -15.73 -8.16
N THR A 225 -4.63 -16.68 -7.43
CA THR A 225 -5.84 -16.47 -6.63
C THR A 225 -5.53 -16.60 -5.15
N VAL A 226 -6.36 -16.00 -4.29
CA VAL A 226 -6.23 -16.15 -2.84
C VAL A 226 -6.18 -17.64 -2.46
N GLU A 227 -7.07 -18.47 -3.01
CA GLU A 227 -7.10 -19.90 -2.74
C GLU A 227 -5.81 -20.62 -3.18
N SER A 228 -5.28 -20.29 -4.36
CA SER A 228 -4.05 -20.91 -4.87
C SER A 228 -2.85 -20.65 -3.95
N ILE A 229 -2.75 -19.42 -3.45
CA ILE A 229 -1.74 -18.97 -2.49
C ILE A 229 -1.93 -19.75 -1.19
N PHE A 230 -3.12 -19.72 -0.57
CA PHE A 230 -3.36 -20.45 0.69
C PHE A 230 -3.15 -21.97 0.62
N ASN A 231 -3.41 -22.60 -0.53
CA ASN A 231 -3.19 -24.04 -0.72
C ASN A 231 -1.71 -24.42 -0.78
N HIS A 232 -0.82 -23.50 -1.18
CA HIS A 232 0.63 -23.72 -1.21
C HIS A 232 1.26 -23.66 0.19
N PHE A 233 0.59 -23.05 1.17
CA PHE A 233 1.16 -22.73 2.48
C PHE A 233 0.81 -23.74 3.59
N VAL A 234 1.07 -25.03 3.33
CA VAL A 234 1.01 -26.07 4.36
C VAL A 234 2.19 -25.91 5.31
N GLY A 235 1.95 -25.25 6.46
CA GLY A 235 2.94 -25.10 7.53
C GLY A 235 3.54 -23.69 7.69
N ASP A 236 2.90 -22.68 7.12
CA ASP A 236 3.18 -21.26 7.36
C ASP A 236 3.32 -20.95 8.86
N PRO A 237 4.44 -20.36 9.32
CA PRO A 237 4.64 -19.91 10.70
C PRO A 237 3.53 -18.99 11.22
N LEU A 238 2.99 -18.09 10.39
CA LEU A 238 1.91 -17.17 10.75
C LEU A 238 0.61 -17.94 10.98
N LYS A 239 0.24 -18.81 10.04
CA LYS A 239 -0.88 -19.76 10.21
C LYS A 239 -0.71 -20.66 11.44
N LYS A 240 0.50 -21.18 11.69
CA LYS A 240 0.81 -21.98 12.89
C LYS A 240 0.63 -21.18 14.18
N LEU A 241 1.02 -19.90 14.21
CA LEU A 241 0.80 -19.03 15.36
C LEU A 241 -0.70 -18.83 15.62
N ILE A 242 -1.49 -18.66 14.57
CA ILE A 242 -2.94 -18.53 14.63
C ILE A 242 -3.60 -19.84 15.12
N GLU A 243 -3.27 -20.97 14.51
CA GLU A 243 -3.83 -22.29 14.84
C GLU A 243 -3.43 -22.77 16.25
N ARG A 244 -2.15 -22.67 16.64
CA ARG A 244 -1.69 -23.04 17.99
C ARG A 244 -2.28 -22.17 19.08
N THR A 245 -2.78 -20.99 18.72
CA THR A 245 -3.31 -20.04 19.69
C THR A 245 -4.83 -20.13 19.78
N GLY A 246 -5.52 -20.45 18.69
CA GLY A 246 -6.94 -20.79 18.71
C GLY A 246 -7.25 -22.21 19.22
N SER A 247 -6.41 -23.22 18.94
CA SER A 247 -6.73 -24.63 19.20
C SER A 247 -6.56 -25.09 20.65
N SER A 248 -5.92 -24.31 21.52
CA SER A 248 -5.67 -24.67 22.92
C SER A 248 -6.91 -24.71 23.83
N ASN A 249 -8.09 -24.32 23.35
CA ASN A 249 -9.31 -24.17 24.16
C ASN A 249 -10.44 -25.18 23.88
N VAL A 250 -10.31 -26.04 22.85
CA VAL A 250 -11.40 -26.97 22.49
C VAL A 250 -11.32 -28.30 23.27
N ASP A 251 -10.14 -28.73 23.72
CA ASP A 251 -9.93 -30.06 24.30
C ASP A 251 -10.15 -30.18 25.83
N LYS A 252 -10.67 -29.14 26.51
CA LYS A 252 -10.95 -29.18 27.97
C LYS A 252 -12.44 -29.12 28.32
N LYS A 253 -13.29 -29.80 27.56
CA LYS A 253 -14.58 -30.31 28.08
C LYS A 253 -14.54 -31.83 28.13
N LYS A 254 -13.71 -32.37 29.02
CA LYS A 254 -13.82 -33.78 29.42
C LYS A 254 -14.85 -33.87 30.54
N THR A 255 -16.03 -34.31 30.13
CA THR A 255 -17.13 -34.91 30.87
C THR A 255 -16.76 -35.34 32.29
N THR A 256 -17.22 -34.61 33.30
CA THR A 256 -17.54 -35.20 34.60
C THR A 256 -18.98 -35.68 34.53
N SER A 257 -19.18 -36.95 34.15
CA SER A 257 -20.34 -37.66 34.67
C SER A 257 -20.00 -38.04 36.10
N THR A 258 -20.85 -37.63 37.03
CA THR A 258 -20.85 -38.17 38.38
C THR A 258 -22.20 -38.84 38.56
N ASP A 259 -22.11 -40.08 39.01
CA ASP A 259 -23.17 -41.02 39.32
C ASP A 259 -24.20 -40.48 40.34
#